data_AF-A0A2C9T1P3-F1
#
_entry.id   AF-A0A2C9T1P3-F1
#
_cell.length_a   1.000
_cell.length_b   1.000
_cell.length_c   1.000
_cell.angle_alpha   90.00
_cell.angle_beta   90.00
_cell.angle_gamma   90.00
#
_symmetry.space_group_name_H-M   'P 1'
#
loop_
_entity.id
_entity.type
_entity.pdbx_description
1 polymer ?
#
loop_
_entity_poly.entity_id
_entity_poly.type
_entity_poly.pdbx_seq_one_letter_code
_entity_poly.pdbx_strand_id
1 'polypeptide(L)'
;MIRQAGLAAVVSAALIATAPTGNAATVLTLEGGFVGMQHILHFTPTQLRGDLCRSPNHCTPVDYFALPGDAFNARGATDVQHAIDALPADEDIVLFGHSQGGQVIYTDLRRWAADPANAPDPARVSWVSIGNPENPYGGRRPKTGSATTQWLPPDTAYVGTEVIRQYDGWADWPDDPRNLLAVANAVAGMFATHTNYRQVDLDDPTNVRFTPEVDGQPGKVTYVWVPTKTLPLVAWAGPLAPALDNALRPIIEKGYHRPVTIPDPSPPAAAAPARKAAPTRSTGTSKRVPGRVSAKPADQRKATSSSARSARRQ
;
A
#
# COMPACT_ATOMS: atom_id res chain seq x y z
N MET A 1 -2.67 34.45 22.32
CA MET A 1 -2.76 34.28 20.85
C MET A 1 -1.61 33.39 20.43
N ILE A 2 -1.86 32.11 20.11
CA ILE A 2 -0.82 31.18 19.68
C ILE A 2 -0.91 31.09 18.16
N ARG A 3 0.17 31.43 17.45
CA ARG A 3 0.22 31.38 15.99
C ARG A 3 0.32 29.92 15.55
N GLN A 4 -0.59 29.49 14.68
CA GLN A 4 -0.41 28.23 13.95
C GLN A 4 0.76 28.40 12.99
N ALA A 5 1.84 27.63 13.18
CA ALA A 5 2.83 27.42 12.15
C ALA A 5 2.28 26.37 11.19
N GLY A 6 1.94 26.78 9.97
CA GLY A 6 1.55 25.84 8.91
C GLY A 6 2.76 25.03 8.48
N LEU A 7 2.71 23.71 8.67
CA LEU A 7 3.71 22.81 8.13
C LEU A 7 3.54 22.78 6.60
N ALA A 8 4.48 23.39 5.88
CA ALA A 8 4.52 23.31 4.43
C ALA A 8 4.96 21.89 4.05
N ALA A 9 4.06 21.11 3.45
CA ALA A 9 4.43 19.83 2.87
C ALA A 9 5.31 20.07 1.64
N VAL A 10 6.63 19.98 1.82
CA VAL A 10 7.57 19.99 0.69
C VAL A 10 7.42 18.67 -0.04
N VAL A 11 6.81 18.73 -1.23
CA VAL A 11 6.81 17.60 -2.17
C VAL A 11 8.20 17.51 -2.77
N SER A 12 9.14 16.96 -2.01
CA SER A 12 10.46 16.59 -2.52
C SER A 12 10.28 15.51 -3.57
N ALA A 13 10.82 15.75 -4.77
CA ALA A 13 11.03 14.71 -5.77
C ALA A 13 12.15 13.77 -5.26
N ALA A 14 11.81 12.93 -4.29
CA ALA A 14 12.70 11.91 -3.77
C ALA A 14 12.99 10.92 -4.89
N LEU A 15 14.24 10.92 -5.36
CA LEU A 15 14.78 9.86 -6.19
C LEU A 15 14.46 8.53 -5.51
N ILE A 16 13.84 7.62 -6.26
CA ILE A 16 13.86 6.20 -5.91
C ILE A 16 15.34 5.81 -5.79
N ALA A 17 15.67 4.74 -5.04
CA ALA A 17 16.91 4.02 -5.27
C ALA A 17 16.88 3.37 -6.67
N THR A 18 16.94 4.19 -7.71
CA THR A 18 17.19 3.77 -9.09
C THR A 18 18.60 3.23 -9.12
N ALA A 19 18.78 2.01 -9.62
CA ALA A 19 20.11 1.48 -9.90
C ALA A 19 20.93 2.56 -10.66
N PRO A 20 22.20 2.78 -10.28
CA PRO A 20 22.99 3.88 -10.82
C PRO A 20 23.00 3.82 -12.36
N THR A 21 22.71 4.94 -13.00
CA THR A 21 22.64 5.04 -14.46
C THR A 21 24.04 4.99 -15.07
N GLY A 22 24.60 3.78 -15.17
CA GLY A 22 25.94 3.54 -15.71
C GLY A 22 26.23 2.05 -15.92
N ASN A 23 26.07 1.24 -14.88
CA ASN A 23 26.41 -0.20 -14.90
C ASN A 23 25.17 -1.09 -14.68
N ALA A 24 25.30 -2.36 -15.03
CA ALA A 24 24.42 -3.41 -14.54
C ALA A 24 24.66 -3.60 -13.02
N ALA A 25 23.59 -3.82 -12.25
CA ALA A 25 23.71 -4.18 -10.84
C ALA A 25 23.39 -5.67 -10.59
N THR A 26 24.12 -6.31 -9.68
CA THR A 26 23.68 -7.53 -9.00
C THR A 26 22.60 -7.17 -7.99
N VAL A 27 21.41 -7.73 -8.16
CA VAL A 27 20.31 -7.58 -7.22
C VAL A 27 20.23 -8.83 -6.35
N LEU A 28 20.74 -8.74 -5.12
CA LEU A 28 20.68 -9.82 -4.15
C LEU A 28 19.26 -9.88 -3.56
N THR A 29 18.52 -10.96 -3.85
CA THR A 29 17.11 -11.09 -3.47
C THR A 29 16.93 -11.97 -2.23
N LEU A 30 16.13 -11.49 -1.26
CA LEU A 30 15.96 -12.11 0.05
C LEU A 30 14.49 -12.45 0.31
N GLU A 31 14.19 -13.75 0.41
CA GLU A 31 12.82 -14.27 0.47
C GLU A 31 12.20 -14.23 1.87
N GLY A 32 10.93 -13.83 1.96
CA GLY A 32 10.17 -13.79 3.22
C GLY A 32 9.43 -15.08 3.52
N GLY A 33 9.75 -15.74 4.65
CA GLY A 33 8.92 -16.82 5.23
C GLY A 33 8.88 -18.15 4.49
N PHE A 34 9.61 -18.31 3.39
CA PHE A 34 9.72 -19.56 2.62
C PHE A 34 10.77 -20.51 3.20
N VAL A 35 10.63 -20.90 4.47
CA VAL A 35 11.59 -21.73 5.24
C VAL A 35 12.05 -22.96 4.45
N GLY A 36 13.31 -22.97 4.01
CA GLY A 36 13.91 -24.11 3.30
C GLY A 36 13.36 -24.34 1.89
N MET A 37 12.66 -23.37 1.31
CA MET A 37 12.07 -23.42 -0.04
C MET A 37 12.61 -22.33 -0.97
N GLN A 38 13.50 -21.46 -0.50
CA GLN A 38 14.03 -20.31 -1.25
C GLN A 38 14.79 -20.75 -2.52
N HIS A 39 15.50 -21.87 -2.44
CA HIS A 39 16.19 -22.54 -3.57
C HIS A 39 15.25 -23.14 -4.65
N ILE A 40 13.93 -23.04 -4.47
CA ILE A 40 12.90 -23.55 -5.40
C ILE A 40 11.90 -22.44 -5.78
N LEU A 41 11.49 -21.62 -4.82
CA LEU A 41 10.53 -20.54 -4.99
C LEU A 41 11.18 -19.18 -4.82
N HIS A 42 11.34 -18.48 -5.94
CA HIS A 42 11.79 -17.10 -6.00
C HIS A 42 10.59 -16.15 -6.13
N PHE A 43 10.03 -15.73 -5.00
CA PHE A 43 8.87 -14.82 -4.93
C PHE A 43 9.30 -13.36 -5.05
N THR A 44 10.33 -12.97 -4.31
CA THR A 44 10.86 -11.59 -4.18
C THR A 44 11.29 -10.99 -5.52
N PRO A 45 12.10 -11.63 -6.39
CA PRO A 45 12.48 -11.05 -7.70
C PRO A 45 11.30 -10.79 -8.64
N THR A 46 10.12 -11.34 -8.35
CA THR A 46 8.92 -11.11 -9.15
C THR A 46 8.02 -9.99 -8.62
N GLN A 47 8.34 -9.41 -7.47
CA GLN A 47 7.63 -8.27 -6.89
C GLN A 47 8.02 -6.96 -7.59
N LEU A 48 7.26 -5.88 -7.38
CA LEU A 48 7.48 -4.58 -8.04
C LEU A 48 7.56 -4.73 -9.58
N ARG A 49 6.63 -5.51 -10.17
CA ARG A 49 6.61 -5.94 -11.59
C ARG A 49 7.87 -6.66 -12.08
N GLY A 50 8.75 -7.06 -11.17
CA GLY A 50 10.11 -7.51 -11.48
C GLY A 50 11.03 -6.40 -12.01
N ASP A 51 10.65 -5.12 -11.85
CA ASP A 51 11.38 -3.96 -12.41
C ASP A 51 12.87 -3.98 -12.01
N LEU A 52 13.18 -4.28 -10.74
CA LEU A 52 14.56 -4.36 -10.24
C LEU A 52 15.41 -5.44 -10.91
N CYS A 53 14.79 -6.56 -11.32
CA CYS A 53 15.46 -7.70 -11.93
C CYS A 53 15.58 -7.63 -13.46
N ARG A 54 15.12 -6.54 -14.10
CA ARG A 54 15.23 -6.40 -15.56
C ARG A 54 16.62 -5.94 -15.97
N SER A 55 17.04 -6.42 -17.14
CA SER A 55 18.23 -5.93 -17.84
C SER A 55 18.26 -4.39 -17.86
N PRO A 56 19.40 -3.74 -17.52
CA PRO A 56 20.73 -4.33 -17.39
C PRO A 56 20.99 -5.14 -16.12
N ASN A 57 20.17 -5.01 -15.07
CA ASN A 57 20.36 -5.72 -13.81
C ASN A 57 20.14 -7.24 -13.95
N HIS A 58 20.69 -7.99 -13.00
CA HIS A 58 20.42 -9.42 -12.84
C HIS A 58 20.12 -9.75 -11.37
N CYS A 59 19.13 -10.61 -11.13
CA CYS A 59 18.75 -11.02 -9.77
C CYS A 59 19.41 -12.35 -9.38
N THR A 60 20.07 -12.35 -8.24
CA THR A 60 20.73 -13.51 -7.62
C THR A 60 20.08 -13.77 -6.26
N PRO A 61 19.49 -14.95 -5.99
CA PRO A 61 18.91 -15.23 -4.69
C PRO A 61 19.99 -15.45 -3.63
N VAL A 62 19.77 -14.92 -2.42
CA VAL A 62 20.55 -15.29 -1.23
C VAL A 62 19.72 -16.27 -0.42
N ASP A 63 20.12 -17.54 -0.44
CA ASP A 63 19.48 -18.59 0.36
C ASP A 63 19.96 -18.51 1.82
N TYR A 64 19.02 -18.30 2.73
CA TYR A 64 19.23 -18.31 4.19
C TYR A 64 18.07 -19.02 4.88
N PHE A 65 18.19 -19.41 6.16
CA PHE A 65 17.09 -20.11 6.84
C PHE A 65 16.04 -19.14 7.42
N ALA A 66 15.04 -18.79 6.60
CA ALA A 66 14.01 -17.78 6.88
C ALA A 66 12.91 -18.22 7.88
N LEU A 67 13.31 -18.68 9.07
CA LEU A 67 12.42 -18.80 10.22
C LEU A 67 12.30 -17.45 10.96
N PRO A 68 11.11 -17.02 11.39
CA PRO A 68 10.96 -15.79 12.16
C PRO A 68 11.81 -15.78 13.43
N GLY A 69 12.62 -14.74 13.61
CA GLY A 69 13.38 -14.49 14.85
C GLY A 69 14.76 -13.90 14.60
N ASP A 70 15.21 -13.09 15.55
CA ASP A 70 16.37 -12.20 15.37
C ASP A 70 17.67 -12.99 15.13
N ALA A 71 17.81 -14.18 15.71
CA ALA A 71 18.94 -15.08 15.45
C ALA A 71 18.96 -15.67 14.02
N PHE A 72 17.80 -15.79 13.35
CA PHE A 72 17.72 -16.19 11.94
C PHE A 72 17.94 -15.01 11.01
N ASN A 73 17.41 -13.82 11.36
CA ASN A 73 17.74 -12.57 10.65
C ASN A 73 19.27 -12.33 10.68
N ALA A 74 19.90 -12.54 11.83
CA ALA A 74 21.35 -12.45 12.01
C ALA A 74 22.16 -13.51 11.24
N ARG A 75 21.58 -14.68 10.95
CA ARG A 75 22.21 -15.68 10.06
C ARG A 75 22.11 -15.24 8.60
N GLY A 76 20.90 -14.88 8.14
CA GLY A 76 20.70 -14.36 6.79
C GLY A 76 21.57 -13.14 6.47
N ALA A 77 21.76 -12.25 7.44
CA ALA A 77 22.65 -11.09 7.34
C ALA A 77 24.12 -11.51 7.11
N THR A 78 24.57 -12.59 7.76
CA THR A 78 25.90 -13.17 7.49
C THR A 78 25.98 -13.83 6.11
N ASP A 79 24.91 -14.48 5.65
CA ASP A 79 24.84 -15.07 4.30
C ASP A 79 24.83 -13.97 3.21
N VAL A 80 24.18 -12.82 3.47
CA VAL A 80 24.22 -11.62 2.61
C VAL A 80 25.61 -11.02 2.54
N GLN A 81 26.29 -10.84 3.68
CA GLN A 81 27.68 -10.34 3.68
C GLN A 81 28.60 -11.24 2.84
N HIS A 82 28.53 -12.56 3.01
CA HIS A 82 29.30 -13.49 2.18
C HIS A 82 28.94 -13.40 0.67
N ALA A 83 27.67 -13.14 0.33
CA ALA A 83 27.25 -12.94 -1.05
C ALA A 83 27.79 -11.62 -1.64
N ILE A 84 27.88 -10.55 -0.85
CA ILE A 84 28.51 -9.28 -1.22
C ILE A 84 30.03 -9.47 -1.42
N ASP A 85 30.70 -10.13 -0.47
CA ASP A 85 32.15 -10.36 -0.49
C ASP A 85 32.61 -11.24 -1.67
N ALA A 86 31.70 -12.04 -2.24
CA ALA A 86 31.95 -12.87 -3.41
C ALA A 86 31.82 -12.14 -4.76
N LEU A 87 31.30 -10.90 -4.77
CA LEU A 87 31.13 -10.10 -5.99
C LEU A 87 32.38 -9.25 -6.30
N PRO A 88 32.62 -8.86 -7.57
CA PRO A 88 33.72 -7.96 -7.93
C PRO A 88 33.72 -6.67 -7.11
N ALA A 89 34.88 -6.05 -6.91
CA ALA A 89 35.02 -4.86 -6.06
C ALA A 89 34.27 -3.62 -6.60
N ASP A 90 33.97 -3.60 -7.90
CA ASP A 90 33.39 -2.53 -8.71
C ASP A 90 31.93 -2.80 -9.16
N GLU A 91 31.35 -3.95 -8.78
CA GLU A 91 29.95 -4.31 -9.11
C GLU A 91 28.95 -3.49 -8.27
N ASP A 92 27.95 -2.87 -8.89
CA ASP A 92 26.86 -2.20 -8.17
C ASP A 92 25.89 -3.24 -7.58
N ILE A 93 25.49 -3.06 -6.32
CA ILE A 93 24.66 -4.01 -5.58
C ILE A 93 23.34 -3.36 -5.12
N VAL A 94 22.24 -4.07 -5.33
CA VAL A 94 20.93 -3.75 -4.74
C VAL A 94 20.49 -4.91 -3.86
N LEU A 95 20.33 -4.70 -2.55
CA LEU A 95 19.63 -5.66 -1.70
C LEU A 95 18.12 -5.51 -1.88
N PHE A 96 17.41 -6.58 -2.24
CA PHE A 96 15.96 -6.55 -2.42
C PHE A 96 15.26 -7.61 -1.56
N GLY A 97 14.59 -7.19 -0.48
CA GLY A 97 14.03 -8.10 0.52
C GLY A 97 12.53 -7.96 0.74
N HIS A 98 11.81 -9.09 0.77
CA HIS A 98 10.40 -9.14 1.17
C HIS A 98 10.20 -9.64 2.59
N SER A 99 9.37 -8.95 3.36
CA SER A 99 8.95 -9.37 4.71
C SER A 99 10.14 -9.65 5.64
N GLN A 100 10.53 -10.91 5.84
CA GLN A 100 11.75 -11.25 6.58
C GLN A 100 13.04 -10.84 5.86
N GLY A 101 13.08 -10.84 4.53
CA GLY A 101 14.22 -10.31 3.78
C GLY A 101 14.49 -8.84 4.09
N GLY A 102 13.43 -8.05 4.36
CA GLY A 102 13.57 -6.68 4.87
C GLY A 102 14.18 -6.59 6.26
N GLN A 103 13.83 -7.52 7.15
CA GLN A 103 14.42 -7.62 8.49
C GLN A 103 15.88 -8.08 8.46
N VAL A 104 16.27 -8.89 7.47
CA VAL A 104 17.67 -9.23 7.19
C VAL A 104 18.43 -7.98 6.74
N ILE A 105 17.94 -7.26 5.72
CA ILE A 105 18.53 -5.99 5.26
C ILE A 105 18.70 -5.00 6.42
N TYR A 106 17.68 -4.83 7.26
CA TYR A 106 17.78 -3.94 8.43
C TYR A 106 18.82 -4.45 9.45
N THR A 107 19.02 -5.77 9.55
CA THR A 107 20.07 -6.36 10.41
C THR A 107 21.46 -6.08 9.87
N ASP A 108 21.67 -6.15 8.57
CA ASP A 108 22.92 -5.74 7.92
C ASP A 108 23.20 -4.25 8.11
N LEU A 109 22.24 -3.38 7.81
CA LEU A 109 22.37 -1.93 7.98
C LEU A 109 22.71 -1.53 9.44
N ARG A 110 22.17 -2.26 10.43
CA ARG A 110 22.53 -2.09 11.85
C ARG A 110 23.94 -2.57 12.18
N ARG A 111 24.41 -3.68 11.58
CA ARG A 111 25.77 -4.20 11.74
C ARG A 111 26.79 -3.25 11.13
N TRP A 112 26.55 -2.81 9.91
CA TRP A 112 27.42 -1.89 9.17
C TRP A 112 27.52 -0.51 9.83
N ALA A 113 26.45 -0.02 10.45
CA ALA A 113 26.50 1.19 11.28
C ALA A 113 27.32 1.00 12.58
N ALA A 114 27.32 -0.22 13.16
CA ALA A 114 28.05 -0.53 14.38
C ALA A 114 29.54 -0.86 14.14
N ASP A 115 29.89 -1.37 12.95
CA ASP A 115 31.25 -1.64 12.51
C ASP A 115 31.50 -1.15 11.06
N PRO A 116 31.62 0.17 10.84
CA PRO A 116 31.82 0.73 9.50
C PRO A 116 33.15 0.35 8.85
N ALA A 117 34.13 -0.17 9.62
CA ALA A 117 35.44 -0.54 9.11
C ALA A 117 35.43 -1.86 8.32
N ASN A 118 34.46 -2.73 8.61
CA ASN A 118 34.24 -4.01 7.93
C ASN A 118 32.94 -4.01 7.09
N ALA A 119 32.34 -2.84 6.87
CA ALA A 119 31.10 -2.68 6.11
C ALA A 119 31.38 -2.52 4.60
N PRO A 120 30.48 -2.98 3.70
CA PRO A 120 30.58 -2.70 2.26
C PRO A 120 30.58 -1.20 1.97
N ASP A 121 31.29 -0.77 0.92
CA ASP A 121 31.30 0.65 0.51
C ASP A 121 29.86 1.15 0.20
N PRO A 122 29.34 2.17 0.93
CA PRO A 122 28.01 2.72 0.71
C PRO A 122 27.78 3.32 -0.69
N ALA A 123 28.86 3.60 -1.45
CA ALA A 123 28.74 4.08 -2.83
C ALA A 123 28.22 3.00 -3.80
N ARG A 124 28.47 1.71 -3.51
CA ARG A 124 28.10 0.58 -4.38
C ARG A 124 26.99 -0.32 -3.82
N VAL A 125 26.45 -0.04 -2.64
CA VAL A 125 25.32 -0.80 -2.06
C VAL A 125 24.13 0.12 -1.82
N SER A 126 23.00 -0.24 -2.44
CA SER A 126 21.69 0.34 -2.15
C SER A 126 20.70 -0.77 -1.76
N TRP A 127 19.52 -0.40 -1.27
CA TRP A 127 18.52 -1.40 -0.90
C TRP A 127 17.07 -0.97 -1.17
N VAL A 128 16.25 -1.98 -1.42
CA VAL A 128 14.80 -1.89 -1.49
C VAL A 128 14.20 -2.95 -0.57
N SER A 129 13.26 -2.56 0.27
CA SER A 129 12.51 -3.50 1.10
C SER A 129 11.01 -3.34 0.84
N ILE A 130 10.28 -4.46 0.82
CA ILE A 130 8.84 -4.49 0.61
C ILE A 130 8.16 -5.23 1.76
N GLY A 131 7.22 -4.55 2.41
CA GLY A 131 6.42 -5.14 3.49
C GLY A 131 7.21 -5.47 4.76
N ASN A 132 8.25 -4.71 5.12
CA ASN A 132 9.08 -5.02 6.27
C ASN A 132 8.33 -4.87 7.62
N PRO A 133 8.25 -5.93 8.45
CA PRO A 133 7.63 -5.84 9.77
C PRO A 133 8.38 -4.97 10.80
N GLU A 134 9.65 -4.63 10.55
CA GLU A 134 10.49 -3.79 11.42
C GLU A 134 10.48 -2.28 11.06
N ASN A 135 9.77 -1.85 10.02
CA ASN A 135 9.79 -0.44 9.60
C ASN A 135 9.20 0.51 10.69
N PRO A 136 9.75 1.73 10.85
CA PRO A 136 9.36 2.62 11.95
C PRO A 136 7.97 3.26 11.84
N TYR A 137 7.37 3.32 10.66
CA TYR A 137 6.17 4.14 10.39
C TYR A 137 4.90 3.33 10.12
N GLY A 138 4.88 2.08 10.59
CA GLY A 138 3.77 1.15 10.39
C GLY A 138 4.10 -0.29 10.78
N GLY A 139 5.37 -0.66 10.89
CA GLY A 139 5.81 -2.02 11.20
C GLY A 139 5.13 -2.61 12.45
N ARG A 140 4.73 -3.88 12.35
CA ARG A 140 4.07 -4.61 13.44
C ARG A 140 5.03 -5.06 14.54
N ARG A 141 6.29 -5.37 14.23
CA ARG A 141 7.27 -5.86 15.22
C ARG A 141 7.50 -4.84 16.34
N PRO A 142 7.73 -3.54 16.08
CA PRO A 142 7.91 -2.58 17.16
C PRO A 142 6.65 -2.29 17.99
N LYS A 143 5.45 -2.53 17.42
CA LYS A 143 4.16 -2.33 18.09
C LYS A 143 3.69 -3.53 18.93
N THR A 144 4.26 -4.72 18.72
CA THR A 144 3.77 -5.98 19.32
C THR A 144 4.87 -6.93 19.83
N GLY A 145 6.14 -6.66 19.53
CA GLY A 145 7.30 -7.39 20.01
C GLY A 145 7.94 -6.76 21.24
N SER A 146 9.16 -7.21 21.56
CA SER A 146 9.94 -6.65 22.67
C SER A 146 10.34 -5.20 22.39
N ALA A 147 10.40 -4.37 23.44
CA ALA A 147 10.91 -2.99 23.37
C ALA A 147 12.39 -2.89 22.94
N THR A 148 13.10 -4.02 22.85
CA THR A 148 14.45 -4.15 22.30
C THR A 148 14.49 -4.28 20.77
N THR A 149 13.34 -4.20 20.07
CA THR A 149 13.28 -4.27 18.61
C THR A 149 14.15 -3.17 18.02
N GLN A 150 15.26 -3.55 17.39
CA GLN A 150 16.21 -2.60 16.85
C GLN A 150 15.58 -1.92 15.62
N TRP A 151 15.54 -0.60 15.59
CA TRP A 151 15.04 0.14 14.43
C TRP A 151 16.15 0.27 13.37
N LEU A 152 15.77 0.63 12.15
CA LEU A 152 16.73 1.10 11.16
C LEU A 152 17.37 2.42 11.66
N PRO A 153 18.71 2.55 11.69
CA PRO A 153 19.36 3.82 12.01
C PRO A 153 18.93 4.91 11.02
N PRO A 154 18.34 6.04 11.47
CA PRO A 154 17.91 7.12 10.56
C PRO A 154 19.07 7.68 9.73
N ASP A 155 20.27 7.68 10.31
CA ASP A 155 21.56 8.15 9.83
C ASP A 155 22.36 7.09 9.04
N THR A 156 21.71 6.00 8.59
CA THR A 156 22.37 4.96 7.79
C THR A 156 23.07 5.54 6.54
N ALA A 157 24.28 5.07 6.25
CA ALA A 157 25.07 5.53 5.10
C ALA A 157 24.48 5.11 3.74
N TYR A 158 23.69 4.03 3.72
CA TYR A 158 23.21 3.36 2.51
C TYR A 158 21.88 3.92 2.02
N VAL A 159 21.80 4.21 0.72
CA VAL A 159 20.56 4.71 0.08
C VAL A 159 19.51 3.60 0.04
N GLY A 160 18.30 3.93 0.52
CA GLY A 160 17.27 2.94 0.82
C GLY A 160 15.87 3.35 0.36
N THR A 161 15.08 2.36 -0.07
CA THR A 161 13.63 2.53 -0.30
C THR A 161 12.83 1.48 0.48
N GLU A 162 12.02 1.90 1.44
CA GLU A 162 11.08 1.04 2.16
C GLU A 162 9.67 1.21 1.57
N VAL A 163 9.09 0.13 1.06
CA VAL A 163 7.84 0.15 0.31
C VAL A 163 6.75 -0.56 1.11
N ILE A 164 5.73 0.20 1.47
CA ILE A 164 4.67 -0.20 2.39
C ILE A 164 3.34 -0.13 1.65
N ARG A 165 2.67 -1.26 1.42
CA ARG A 165 1.28 -1.21 0.96
C ARG A 165 0.36 -0.81 2.11
N GLN A 166 -0.54 0.14 1.86
CA GLN A 166 -1.54 0.57 2.84
C GLN A 166 -2.32 -0.65 3.37
N TYR A 167 -2.46 -0.76 4.68
CA TYR A 167 -3.05 -1.89 5.39
C TYR A 167 -2.38 -3.25 5.19
N ASP A 168 -1.12 -3.32 4.75
CA ASP A 168 -0.30 -4.52 4.97
C ASP A 168 -0.20 -4.76 6.48
N GLY A 169 -0.86 -5.78 7.02
CA GLY A 169 -0.89 -5.97 8.48
C GLY A 169 0.45 -6.29 9.14
N TRP A 170 1.51 -6.49 8.37
CA TRP A 170 2.87 -6.61 8.91
C TRP A 170 3.64 -5.29 8.82
N ALA A 171 3.46 -4.51 7.76
CA ALA A 171 4.23 -3.27 7.50
C ALA A 171 3.46 -1.96 7.75
N ASP A 172 2.14 -2.03 7.88
CA ASP A 172 1.20 -0.93 8.12
C ASP A 172 0.11 -1.43 9.09
N TRP A 173 0.53 -1.69 10.33
CA TRP A 173 -0.30 -2.05 11.47
C TRP A 173 -0.80 -0.78 12.18
N PRO A 174 -2.06 -0.74 12.67
CA PRO A 174 -2.61 0.43 13.36
C PRO A 174 -1.85 0.80 14.65
N ASP A 175 -1.90 2.08 15.00
CA ASP A 175 -1.35 2.70 16.21
C ASP A 175 -2.33 2.62 17.39
N ASP A 176 -3.64 2.70 17.13
CA ASP A 176 -4.68 2.50 18.15
C ASP A 176 -5.27 1.08 18.09
N PRO A 177 -4.81 0.13 18.94
CA PRO A 177 -5.34 -1.23 18.97
C PRO A 177 -6.79 -1.31 19.47
N ARG A 178 -7.35 -0.23 20.03
CA ARG A 178 -8.77 -0.17 20.44
C ARG A 178 -9.69 0.06 19.25
N ASN A 179 -9.16 0.52 18.11
CA ASN A 179 -9.90 0.57 16.86
C ASN A 179 -9.96 -0.84 16.24
N LEU A 180 -10.89 -1.65 16.74
CA LEU A 180 -11.02 -3.06 16.34
C LEU A 180 -11.27 -3.25 14.83
N LEU A 181 -11.88 -2.27 14.16
CA LEU A 181 -12.04 -2.30 12.69
C LEU A 181 -10.70 -2.11 11.98
N ALA A 182 -9.84 -1.22 12.46
CA ALA A 182 -8.49 -1.06 11.92
C ALA A 182 -7.63 -2.31 12.16
N VAL A 183 -7.71 -2.91 13.35
CA VAL A 183 -7.03 -4.18 13.66
C VAL A 183 -7.53 -5.32 12.78
N ALA A 184 -8.85 -5.49 12.62
CA ALA A 184 -9.43 -6.51 11.75
C ALA A 184 -9.04 -6.32 10.28
N ASN A 185 -8.99 -5.07 9.81
CA ASN A 185 -8.55 -4.74 8.46
C ASN A 185 -7.06 -5.02 8.23
N ALA A 186 -6.20 -4.68 9.18
CA ALA A 186 -4.79 -5.04 9.14
C ALA A 186 -4.60 -6.56 9.14
N VAL A 187 -5.32 -7.31 9.98
CA VAL A 187 -5.28 -8.79 9.99
C VAL A 187 -5.72 -9.37 8.65
N ALA A 188 -6.78 -8.84 8.00
CA ALA A 188 -7.13 -9.26 6.63
C ALA A 188 -5.99 -8.94 5.64
N GLY A 189 -5.35 -7.77 5.79
CA GLY A 189 -4.20 -7.34 4.99
C GLY A 189 -2.94 -8.18 5.18
N MET A 190 -2.73 -8.86 6.31
CA MET A 190 -1.64 -9.84 6.50
C MET A 190 -1.68 -10.97 5.46
N PHE A 191 -2.88 -11.35 5.02
CA PHE A 191 -3.08 -12.45 4.08
C PHE A 191 -3.30 -11.96 2.65
N ALA A 192 -4.02 -10.84 2.47
CA ALA A 192 -4.40 -10.33 1.15
C ALA A 192 -3.47 -9.23 0.57
N THR A 193 -2.85 -8.42 1.44
CA THR A 193 -2.03 -7.27 1.02
C THR A 193 -0.55 -7.64 1.01
N HIS A 194 -0.07 -8.21 2.13
CA HIS A 194 1.34 -8.51 2.37
C HIS A 194 1.97 -9.48 1.35
N THR A 195 1.17 -10.44 0.90
CA THR A 195 1.55 -11.51 -0.05
C THR A 195 1.57 -11.05 -1.50
N ASN A 196 1.27 -9.77 -1.78
CA ASN A 196 1.12 -9.26 -3.15
C ASN A 196 1.70 -7.85 -3.30
N TYR A 197 2.98 -7.78 -3.70
CA TYR A 197 3.62 -6.55 -4.19
C TYR A 197 3.89 -6.62 -5.71
N ARG A 198 3.37 -7.67 -6.38
CA ARG A 198 3.70 -8.02 -7.78
C ARG A 198 3.35 -6.93 -8.79
N GLN A 199 2.23 -6.24 -8.59
CA GLN A 199 1.72 -5.20 -9.49
C GLN A 199 1.92 -3.77 -8.95
N VAL A 200 2.79 -3.60 -7.95
CA VAL A 200 3.19 -2.27 -7.47
C VAL A 200 4.13 -1.65 -8.50
N ASP A 201 3.75 -0.49 -8.99
CA ASP A 201 4.62 0.42 -9.74
C ASP A 201 5.16 1.46 -8.75
N LEU A 202 6.48 1.62 -8.63
CA LEU A 202 7.07 2.63 -7.74
C LEU A 202 6.93 4.05 -8.33
N ASP A 203 6.85 4.17 -9.65
CA ASP A 203 6.69 5.45 -10.35
C ASP A 203 5.23 5.92 -10.42
N ASP A 204 4.28 5.13 -9.89
CA ASP A 204 2.87 5.53 -9.81
C ASP A 204 2.73 6.83 -9.01
N PRO A 205 2.18 7.92 -9.61
CA PRO A 205 2.07 9.22 -8.96
C PRO A 205 1.08 9.26 -7.79
N THR A 206 0.32 8.18 -7.55
CA THR A 206 -0.52 8.02 -6.36
C THR A 206 0.24 7.51 -5.14
N ASN A 207 1.48 7.02 -5.31
CA ASN A 207 2.35 6.65 -4.20
C ASN A 207 2.72 7.88 -3.35
N VAL A 208 2.66 7.74 -2.03
CA VAL A 208 2.97 8.82 -1.09
C VAL A 208 4.36 8.59 -0.50
N ARG A 209 5.23 9.59 -0.61
CA ARG A 209 6.66 9.48 -0.27
C ARG A 209 7.02 10.30 0.97
N PHE A 210 7.95 9.80 1.77
CA PHE A 210 8.50 10.47 2.93
C PHE A 210 9.99 10.14 3.09
N THR A 211 10.80 11.16 3.30
CA THR A 211 12.22 11.02 3.65
C THR A 211 12.41 11.78 4.96
N PRO A 212 12.70 11.11 6.09
CA PRO A 212 12.93 11.81 7.35
C PRO A 212 14.17 12.70 7.27
N GLU A 213 14.18 13.80 8.01
CA GLU A 213 15.35 14.65 8.16
C GLU A 213 16.33 14.06 9.18
N VAL A 214 17.63 14.18 8.89
CA VAL A 214 18.77 13.84 9.74
C VAL A 214 19.69 15.05 9.74
N ASP A 215 20.02 15.58 10.92
CA ASP A 215 20.87 16.78 11.09
C ASP A 215 20.48 18.00 10.22
N GLY A 216 19.18 18.17 9.97
CA GLY A 216 18.62 19.27 9.17
C GLY A 216 18.79 19.10 7.66
N GLN A 217 19.06 17.89 7.18
CA GLN A 217 19.09 17.51 5.76
C GLN A 217 18.20 16.29 5.51
N PRO A 218 17.70 16.04 4.28
CA PRO A 218 17.02 14.79 3.95
C PRO A 218 17.93 13.57 4.17
N GLY A 219 17.45 12.58 4.92
CA GLY A 219 18.15 11.33 5.17
C GLY A 219 18.26 10.42 3.94
N LYS A 220 18.94 9.28 4.09
CA LYS A 220 19.21 8.33 3.00
C LYS A 220 18.06 7.37 2.67
N VAL A 221 17.00 7.34 3.49
CA VAL A 221 15.92 6.35 3.40
C VAL A 221 14.62 7.01 2.98
N THR A 222 14.03 6.53 1.89
CA THR A 222 12.71 6.98 1.42
C THR A 222 11.65 5.92 1.69
N TYR A 223 10.63 6.28 2.46
CA TYR A 223 9.45 5.47 2.71
C TYR A 223 8.39 5.76 1.64
N VAL A 224 7.77 4.72 1.11
CA VAL A 224 6.82 4.78 0.00
C VAL A 224 5.54 4.04 0.38
N TRP A 225 4.47 4.78 0.66
CA TRP A 225 3.15 4.19 0.85
C TRP A 225 2.45 4.02 -0.49
N VAL A 226 2.06 2.78 -0.77
CA VAL A 226 1.28 2.39 -1.96
C VAL A 226 -0.19 2.27 -1.54
N PRO A 227 -1.09 3.16 -1.97
CA PRO A 227 -2.49 3.13 -1.57
C PRO A 227 -3.22 1.85 -2.00
N THR A 228 -4.21 1.42 -1.22
CA THR A 228 -5.09 0.30 -1.58
C THR A 228 -6.43 0.81 -2.09
N LYS A 229 -6.79 0.41 -3.32
CA LYS A 229 -8.09 0.74 -3.95
C LYS A 229 -9.31 0.20 -3.18
N THR A 230 -9.12 -0.79 -2.31
CA THR A 230 -10.17 -1.38 -1.49
C THR A 230 -9.57 -1.92 -0.18
N LEU A 231 -10.24 -1.64 0.93
CA LEU A 231 -9.94 -2.13 2.27
C LEU A 231 -9.90 -3.66 2.28
N PRO A 232 -8.80 -4.30 2.75
CA PRO A 232 -8.72 -5.76 2.87
C PRO A 232 -9.89 -6.40 3.61
N LEU A 233 -10.46 -5.71 4.61
CA LEU A 233 -11.61 -6.18 5.39
C LEU A 233 -12.89 -6.44 4.56
N VAL A 234 -13.06 -5.72 3.44
CA VAL A 234 -14.29 -5.74 2.63
C VAL A 234 -14.08 -6.21 1.19
N ALA A 235 -12.84 -6.52 0.79
CA ALA A 235 -12.50 -6.93 -0.58
C ALA A 235 -13.26 -8.19 -1.07
N TRP A 236 -13.70 -9.04 -0.14
CA TRP A 236 -14.53 -10.22 -0.43
C TRP A 236 -15.99 -9.89 -0.82
N ALA A 237 -16.48 -8.67 -0.54
CA ALA A 237 -17.88 -8.28 -0.73
C ALA A 237 -18.27 -7.97 -2.20
N GLY A 238 -17.36 -8.21 -3.16
CA GLY A 238 -17.62 -8.09 -4.59
C GLY A 238 -18.16 -6.70 -4.98
N PRO A 239 -19.29 -6.59 -5.69
CA PRO A 239 -19.87 -5.29 -6.08
C PRO A 239 -20.22 -4.34 -4.93
N LEU A 240 -20.37 -4.84 -3.70
CA LEU A 240 -20.64 -4.01 -2.51
C LEU A 240 -19.36 -3.43 -1.88
N ALA A 241 -18.19 -3.96 -2.23
CA ALA A 241 -16.92 -3.57 -1.62
C ALA A 241 -16.63 -2.05 -1.69
N PRO A 242 -16.88 -1.31 -2.80
CA PRO A 242 -16.65 0.13 -2.85
C PRO A 242 -17.56 0.94 -1.89
N ALA A 243 -18.81 0.51 -1.69
CA ALA A 243 -19.73 1.18 -0.78
C ALA A 243 -19.36 0.94 0.69
N LEU A 244 -18.93 -0.29 1.01
CA LEU A 244 -18.41 -0.64 2.34
C LEU A 244 -17.05 0.02 2.60
N ASP A 245 -16.21 0.17 1.58
CA ASP A 245 -14.93 0.85 1.67
C ASP A 245 -15.13 2.31 2.08
N ASN A 246 -15.88 3.08 1.29
CA ASN A 246 -16.17 4.50 1.56
C ASN A 246 -16.82 4.72 2.95
N ALA A 247 -17.59 3.75 3.45
CA ALA A 247 -18.23 3.84 4.76
C ALA A 247 -17.26 3.52 5.93
N LEU A 248 -16.36 2.55 5.76
CA LEU A 248 -15.48 2.07 6.84
C LEU A 248 -14.09 2.72 6.83
N ARG A 249 -13.57 3.13 5.68
CA ARG A 249 -12.23 3.73 5.54
C ARG A 249 -12.02 4.95 6.44
N PRO A 250 -12.95 5.92 6.56
CA PRO A 250 -12.78 7.04 7.49
C PRO A 250 -12.84 6.65 8.98
N ILE A 251 -13.32 5.45 9.31
CA ILE A 251 -13.33 4.90 10.67
C ILE A 251 -12.03 4.13 10.92
N ILE A 252 -11.59 3.35 9.94
CA ILE A 252 -10.36 2.54 9.99
C ILE A 252 -9.12 3.43 10.00
N GLU A 253 -9.05 4.48 9.17
CA GLU A 253 -7.91 5.40 9.12
C GLU A 253 -7.65 6.14 10.45
N LYS A 254 -8.68 6.33 11.30
CA LYS A 254 -8.50 6.88 12.67
C LYS A 254 -7.64 5.98 13.58
N GLY A 255 -7.43 4.72 13.20
CA GLY A 255 -6.53 3.80 13.90
C GLY A 255 -5.06 3.96 13.52
N TYR A 256 -4.72 4.79 12.54
CA TYR A 256 -3.37 4.92 11.99
C TYR A 256 -2.78 6.31 12.22
N HIS A 257 -1.48 6.36 12.51
CA HIS A 257 -0.73 7.60 12.67
C HIS A 257 0.59 7.52 11.87
N ARG A 258 0.52 7.89 10.60
CA ARG A 258 1.65 7.90 9.66
C ARG A 258 2.26 9.30 9.58
N PRO A 259 3.55 9.45 9.20
CA PRO A 259 4.17 10.76 8.94
C PRO A 259 3.60 11.46 7.68
N VAL A 260 2.74 10.77 6.92
CA VAL A 260 2.09 11.27 5.70
C VAL A 260 0.58 11.06 5.75
N THR A 261 -0.15 11.87 4.98
CA THR A 261 -1.57 11.61 4.68
C THR A 261 -1.66 10.81 3.40
N ILE A 262 -2.29 9.63 3.44
CA ILE A 262 -2.60 8.84 2.25
C ILE A 262 -3.95 9.31 1.70
N PRO A 263 -4.04 9.78 0.43
CA PRO A 263 -5.31 10.15 -0.17
C PRO A 263 -6.29 8.97 -0.21
N ASP A 264 -7.57 9.25 0.03
CA ASP A 264 -8.64 8.28 -0.19
C ASP A 264 -8.77 8.01 -1.70
N PRO A 265 -8.66 6.75 -2.18
CA PRO A 265 -8.83 6.42 -3.60
C PRO A 265 -10.28 6.56 -4.10
N SER A 266 -11.26 6.69 -3.19
CA SER A 266 -12.67 6.90 -3.50
C SER A 266 -13.25 7.94 -2.55
N PRO A 267 -12.80 9.21 -2.66
CA PRO A 267 -13.23 10.27 -1.76
C PRO A 267 -14.76 10.35 -1.77
N PRO A 268 -15.42 10.48 -0.59
CA PRO A 268 -16.87 10.55 -0.52
C PRO A 268 -17.40 11.58 -1.50
N ALA A 269 -18.32 11.17 -2.39
CA ALA A 269 -18.85 12.04 -3.42
C ALA A 269 -19.31 13.35 -2.79
N ALA A 270 -18.59 14.44 -3.09
CA ALA A 270 -18.82 15.73 -2.46
C ALA A 270 -20.30 16.06 -2.58
N ALA A 271 -20.96 16.27 -1.44
CA ALA A 271 -22.42 16.38 -1.36
C ALA A 271 -22.91 17.36 -2.44
N ALA A 272 -23.62 16.84 -3.44
CA ALA A 272 -23.88 17.56 -4.67
C ALA A 272 -24.48 18.93 -4.33
N PRO A 273 -23.93 20.04 -4.89
CA PRO A 273 -24.31 21.38 -4.46
C PRO A 273 -25.82 21.51 -4.59
N ALA A 274 -26.47 21.87 -3.48
CA ALA A 274 -27.92 21.84 -3.36
C ALA A 274 -28.55 22.51 -4.58
N ARG A 275 -29.39 21.77 -5.32
CA ARG A 275 -30.08 22.27 -6.52
C ARG A 275 -30.68 23.63 -6.17
N LYS A 276 -30.18 24.70 -6.82
CA LYS A 276 -30.75 26.04 -6.66
C LYS A 276 -32.25 25.94 -6.91
N ALA A 277 -33.05 26.33 -5.93
CA ALA A 277 -34.50 26.29 -6.03
C ALA A 277 -34.93 27.07 -7.28
N ALA A 278 -35.79 26.47 -8.10
CA ALA A 278 -36.35 27.16 -9.26
C ALA A 278 -37.18 28.37 -8.78
N PRO A 279 -37.10 29.53 -9.46
CA PRO A 279 -37.79 30.74 -8.99
C PRO A 279 -39.31 30.57 -9.04
N THR A 280 -39.96 30.87 -7.92
CA THR A 280 -41.41 30.82 -7.74
C THR A 280 -42.10 31.76 -8.73
N ARG A 281 -42.86 31.20 -9.69
CA ARG A 281 -43.53 31.99 -10.72
C ARG A 281 -44.81 32.61 -10.14
N SER A 282 -44.78 33.93 -9.94
CA SER A 282 -45.90 34.71 -9.42
C SER A 282 -47.19 34.52 -10.23
N THR A 283 -48.30 34.22 -9.55
CA THR A 283 -49.64 34.09 -10.13
C THR A 283 -50.36 35.44 -10.12
N GLY A 284 -50.39 36.13 -11.27
CA GLY A 284 -51.22 37.31 -11.51
C GLY A 284 -52.62 36.94 -12.03
N THR A 285 -53.67 37.41 -11.36
CA THR A 285 -55.08 37.12 -11.65
C THR A 285 -55.69 37.92 -12.82
N SER A 286 -56.62 37.30 -13.56
CA SER A 286 -57.77 38.02 -14.15
C SER A 286 -59.00 37.12 -14.34
N LYS A 287 -60.16 37.74 -14.59
CA LYS A 287 -61.51 37.15 -14.72
C LYS A 287 -62.08 37.55 -16.12
N ARG A 288 -63.29 37.20 -16.59
CA ARG A 288 -64.52 36.70 -15.94
C ARG A 288 -65.48 36.13 -17.01
N VAL A 289 -66.05 34.92 -16.79
CA VAL A 289 -67.47 34.57 -17.11
C VAL A 289 -67.84 34.21 -18.59
N PRO A 290 -68.93 33.44 -18.84
CA PRO A 290 -68.84 32.20 -19.63
C PRO A 290 -69.96 31.97 -20.70
N GLY A 291 -70.01 30.77 -21.31
CA GLY A 291 -71.25 30.25 -21.93
C GLY A 291 -71.11 29.00 -22.83
N ARG A 292 -72.00 28.00 -22.60
CA ARG A 292 -72.76 27.14 -23.56
C ARG A 292 -72.09 26.58 -24.86
N VAL A 293 -72.39 25.37 -25.41
CA VAL A 293 -73.31 24.26 -25.04
C VAL A 293 -72.97 22.97 -25.85
N SER A 294 -73.26 21.80 -25.25
CA SER A 294 -73.58 20.44 -25.78
C SER A 294 -73.03 19.87 -27.12
N ALA A 295 -72.51 18.63 -27.06
CA ALA A 295 -73.14 17.36 -27.56
C ALA A 295 -72.10 16.21 -27.52
N LYS A 296 -72.17 15.17 -26.67
CA LYS A 296 -73.08 14.00 -26.49
C LYS A 296 -72.47 12.69 -27.10
N PRO A 297 -72.43 11.54 -26.38
CA PRO A 297 -71.71 10.32 -26.79
C PRO A 297 -72.61 9.08 -27.12
N ALA A 298 -71.98 8.03 -27.68
CA ALA A 298 -72.40 6.61 -27.78
C ALA A 298 -71.17 5.78 -28.28
N ASP A 299 -70.97 4.46 -28.11
CA ASP A 299 -71.64 3.33 -27.41
C ASP A 299 -70.52 2.31 -27.01
N GLN A 300 -70.56 1.50 -25.93
CA GLN A 300 -71.25 0.19 -25.73
C GLN A 300 -71.01 -0.86 -26.85
N ARG A 301 -70.87 -2.19 -26.63
CA ARG A 301 -70.78 -3.07 -25.43
C ARG A 301 -70.21 -4.46 -25.84
N LYS A 302 -69.34 -5.04 -25.00
CA LYS A 302 -69.42 -6.38 -24.36
C LYS A 302 -70.11 -7.57 -25.09
N ALA A 303 -69.42 -8.72 -25.29
CA ALA A 303 -69.71 -10.03 -24.63
C ALA A 303 -69.04 -11.33 -25.23
N THR A 304 -68.32 -12.07 -24.38
CA THR A 304 -68.28 -13.55 -24.16
C THR A 304 -68.18 -14.60 -25.29
N SER A 305 -67.12 -15.42 -25.21
CA SER A 305 -67.11 -16.90 -25.11
C SER A 305 -65.64 -17.38 -25.04
N SER A 306 -65.27 -18.63 -24.77
CA SER A 306 -65.43 -19.55 -23.62
C SER A 306 -64.70 -20.85 -24.01
N SER A 307 -64.28 -21.67 -23.04
CA SER A 307 -63.53 -22.95 -23.19
C SER A 307 -62.01 -22.83 -23.43
N ALA A 308 -61.16 -23.81 -23.09
CA ALA A 308 -60.96 -24.64 -21.87
C ALA A 308 -59.99 -25.79 -22.19
N ARG A 309 -59.15 -26.20 -21.21
CA ARG A 309 -58.38 -27.48 -21.19
C ARG A 309 -57.27 -27.63 -22.27
N SER A 310 -56.25 -28.50 -22.12
CA SER A 310 -55.67 -29.19 -20.94
C SER A 310 -54.34 -29.88 -21.31
N ALA A 311 -53.36 -29.78 -20.42
CA ALA A 311 -52.33 -30.78 -20.05
C ALA A 311 -51.38 -31.50 -21.06
N ARG A 312 -50.10 -31.51 -20.64
CA ARG A 312 -49.15 -32.64 -20.57
C ARG A 312 -48.50 -33.26 -21.82
N ARG A 313 -47.18 -33.42 -21.67
CA ARG A 313 -46.25 -34.40 -22.31
C ARG A 313 -45.99 -34.11 -23.80
N GLN A 314 -44.77 -34.35 -24.30
CA GLN A 314 -43.65 -35.12 -23.72
C GLN A 314 -42.51 -34.23 -23.23
#